data_AF-A0A2N6BIM2-F1
#
_entry.id   AF-A0A2N6BIM2-F1
#
_cell.length_a   1.000
_cell.length_b   1.000
_cell.length_c   1.000
_cell.angle_alpha   90.00
_cell.angle_beta   90.00
_cell.angle_gamma   90.00
#
_symmetry.space_group_name_H-M   'P 1'
#
loop_
_entity.id
_entity.type
_entity.pdbx_description
1 polymer ?
#
loop_
_entity_poly.entity_id
_entity_poly.type
_entity_poly.pdbx_seq_one_letter_code
_entity_poly.pdbx_strand_id
1 'polypeptide(L)' 'MKRSLLIFLATALLGACAARTPVLAPHRTLNDDHKRATNETCLDCHDLGNLKGHRAGDNCTRCHRLSVR' A
#
# COMPACT_ATOMS: atom_id res chain seq x y z
N MET A 1 9.55 -3.22 36.62
CA MET A 1 10.47 -3.03 35.46
C MET A 1 10.34 -4.15 34.42
N LYS A 2 10.57 -5.43 34.76
CA LYS A 2 10.45 -6.56 33.79
C LYS A 2 9.08 -6.69 33.12
N ARG A 3 7.99 -6.48 33.87
CA ARG A 3 6.60 -6.52 33.34
C ARG A 3 6.31 -5.41 32.33
N SER A 4 6.81 -4.21 32.55
CA SER A 4 6.62 -3.06 31.65
C SER A 4 7.34 -3.28 30.32
N LEU A 5 8.54 -3.89 30.35
CA LEU A 5 9.31 -4.23 29.14
C LEU A 5 8.58 -5.25 28.26
N LEU A 6 7.94 -6.25 28.88
CA LEU A 6 7.16 -7.27 28.15
C LEU A 6 5.92 -6.68 27.46
N ILE A 7 5.29 -5.68 28.08
CA ILE A 7 4.13 -4.98 27.49
C ILE A 7 4.57 -4.16 26.27
N PHE A 8 5.66 -3.39 26.38
CA PHE A 8 6.20 -2.62 25.26
C PHE A 8 6.63 -3.51 24.08
N LEU A 9 7.27 -4.65 24.37
CA LEU A 9 7.70 -5.60 23.35
C LEU A 9 6.50 -6.27 22.65
N ALA A 10 5.46 -6.63 23.39
CA ALA A 10 4.22 -7.19 22.83
C ALA A 10 3.48 -6.19 21.93
N THR A 11 3.42 -4.90 22.31
CA THR A 11 2.80 -3.87 21.47
C THR A 11 3.59 -3.57 20.19
N ALA A 12 4.93 -3.66 20.23
CA ALA A 12 5.76 -3.47 19.05
C ALA A 12 5.57 -4.61 18.02
N LEU A 13 5.39 -5.85 18.48
CA LEU A 13 5.17 -7.01 17.62
C LEU A 13 3.79 -6.99 16.93
N LEU A 14 2.76 -6.46 17.60
CA LEU A 14 1.41 -6.34 17.03
C LEU A 14 1.29 -5.22 15.98
N GLY A 15 2.18 -4.22 16.00
CA GLY A 15 2.20 -3.12 15.03
C GLY A 15 2.81 -3.49 13.67
N ALA A 16 3.49 -4.64 13.55
CA ALA A 16 4.26 -5.01 12.37
C ALA A 16 3.51 -5.91 11.36
N CYS A 17 2.33 -6.45 11.69
CA CYS A 17 1.71 -7.56 10.95
C CYS A 17 0.71 -7.17 9.84
N ALA A 18 0.79 -5.97 9.27
CA ALA A 18 0.02 -5.61 8.07
C ALA A 18 0.88 -4.88 7.03
N ALA A 19 2.10 -5.35 6.82
CA ALA A 19 2.97 -4.82 5.78
C ALA A 19 2.34 -5.06 4.40
N ARG A 20 1.94 -3.99 3.70
CA ARG A 20 1.63 -4.03 2.28
C ARG A 20 2.88 -4.50 1.55
N THR A 21 2.85 -5.68 0.95
CA THR A 21 4.01 -6.30 0.30
C THR A 21 4.11 -5.84 -1.16
N PRO A 22 5.04 -4.94 -1.51
CA PRO A 22 5.10 -4.36 -2.86
C PRO A 22 5.34 -5.41 -3.95
N VAL A 23 6.06 -6.48 -3.62
CA VAL A 23 6.40 -7.58 -4.54
C VAL A 23 5.17 -8.37 -5.00
N LEU A 24 4.10 -8.37 -4.20
CA LEU A 24 2.85 -9.05 -4.55
C LEU A 24 1.84 -8.11 -5.20
N ALA A 25 2.15 -6.83 -5.31
CA ALA A 25 1.25 -5.87 -5.92
C ALA A 25 1.17 -6.12 -7.44
N PRO A 26 -0.04 -6.13 -8.03
CA PRO A 26 -0.19 -6.30 -9.46
C PRO A 26 0.50 -5.17 -10.21
N HIS A 27 1.33 -5.57 -11.19
CA HIS A 27 1.90 -4.67 -12.18
C HIS A 27 0.84 -4.35 -13.24
N ARG A 28 0.81 -3.12 -13.73
CA ARG A 28 -0.08 -2.71 -14.82
C ARG A 28 0.73 -2.27 -16.04
N THR A 29 0.20 -2.56 -17.22
CA THR A 29 0.79 -2.10 -18.47
C THR A 29 0.66 -0.58 -18.55
N LEU A 30 1.78 0.09 -18.81
CA LEU A 30 1.79 1.53 -19.04
C LEU A 30 1.06 1.85 -20.35
N ASN A 31 -0.04 2.60 -20.26
CA ASN A 31 -0.82 3.10 -21.40
C ASN A 31 -0.93 4.64 -21.32
N ASP A 32 -1.63 5.27 -22.26
CA ASP A 32 -1.70 6.74 -22.33
C ASP A 32 -2.44 7.39 -21.14
N ASP A 33 -3.36 6.67 -20.50
CA ASP A 33 -4.02 7.15 -19.28
C ASP A 33 -3.07 7.10 -18.10
N HIS A 34 -2.36 5.97 -17.93
CA HIS A 34 -1.35 5.82 -16.89
C HIS A 34 -0.16 6.78 -17.06
N LYS A 35 0.18 7.21 -18.29
CA LYS A 35 1.23 8.21 -18.53
C LYS A 35 0.86 9.60 -18.01
N ARG A 36 -0.44 9.93 -17.97
CA ARG A 36 -0.97 11.23 -17.54
C ARG A 36 -1.42 11.23 -16.09
N ALA A 37 -1.63 10.04 -15.51
CA ALA A 37 -2.07 9.90 -14.14
C ALA A 37 -0.99 10.38 -13.15
N THR A 38 -1.43 11.08 -12.11
CA THR A 38 -0.66 11.28 -10.89
C THR A 38 -1.14 10.30 -9.82
N ASN A 39 -0.48 10.29 -8.67
CA ASN A 39 -0.92 9.44 -7.58
C ASN A 39 -2.34 9.81 -7.11
N GLU A 40 -2.64 11.11 -7.11
CA GLU A 40 -3.91 11.68 -6.65
C GLU A 40 -5.05 11.29 -7.59
N THR A 41 -4.80 11.14 -8.89
CA THR A 41 -5.82 10.80 -9.90
C THR A 41 -6.06 9.30 -10.03
N CYS A 42 -5.33 8.46 -9.30
CA CYS A 42 -5.51 7.00 -9.37
C CYS A 42 -6.93 6.58 -8.95
N LEU A 43 -7.54 7.31 -8.01
CA LEU A 43 -8.87 7.00 -7.49
C LEU A 43 -10.02 7.47 -8.39
N ASP A 44 -9.74 8.22 -9.45
CA ASP A 44 -10.75 8.62 -10.44
C ASP A 44 -11.30 7.40 -11.19
N CYS A 45 -10.49 6.35 -11.32
CA CYS A 45 -10.84 5.09 -11.98
C CYS A 45 -10.75 3.87 -11.06
N HIS A 46 -9.94 3.90 -9.99
CA HIS A 46 -9.72 2.77 -9.10
C HIS A 46 -10.41 2.94 -7.75
N ASP A 47 -11.39 2.09 -7.47
CA ASP A 47 -12.06 2.05 -6.18
C ASP A 47 -11.30 1.20 -5.13
N LEU A 48 -11.22 1.71 -3.90
CA LEU A 48 -10.60 1.04 -2.75
C LEU A 48 -11.60 0.41 -1.79
N GLY A 49 -12.91 0.59 -1.99
CA GLY A 49 -13.96 0.42 -0.97
C GLY A 49 -13.91 -0.87 -0.13
N ASN A 50 -13.43 -1.98 -0.71
CA ASN A 50 -13.32 -3.28 -0.02
C ASN A 50 -11.89 -3.83 0.07
N LEU A 51 -10.88 -3.07 -0.35
CA LEU A 51 -9.50 -3.50 -0.33
C LEU A 51 -8.91 -3.34 1.07
N LYS A 52 -8.84 -4.45 1.81
CA LYS A 52 -8.16 -4.49 3.11
C LYS A 52 -6.72 -3.98 2.96
N GLY A 53 -6.35 -3.12 3.90
CA GLY A 53 -5.02 -2.54 3.93
C GLY A 53 -4.82 -1.40 2.95
N HIS A 54 -5.77 -0.96 2.12
CA HIS A 54 -5.63 0.27 1.32
C HIS A 54 -6.30 1.47 2.01
N ARG A 55 -5.81 2.68 1.74
CA ARG A 55 -6.34 3.96 2.22
C ARG A 55 -6.33 4.97 1.08
N ALA A 56 -7.28 5.90 1.10
CA ALA A 56 -7.40 6.93 0.05
C ALA A 56 -6.14 7.80 -0.11
N GLY A 57 -5.38 8.03 0.96
CA GLY A 57 -4.13 8.80 0.93
C GLY A 57 -2.87 7.97 0.59
N ASP A 58 -3.02 6.73 0.16
CA ASP A 58 -1.87 5.90 -0.17
C ASP A 58 -1.15 6.40 -1.43
N ASN A 59 0.18 6.22 -1.45
CA ASN A 59 0.92 6.35 -2.68
C ASN A 59 0.89 5.01 -3.44
N CYS A 60 -0.03 4.90 -4.41
CA CYS A 60 -0.27 3.75 -5.26
C CYS A 60 1.01 3.27 -5.96
N THR A 61 1.82 4.20 -6.47
CA THR A 61 3.04 3.90 -7.23
C THR A 61 4.19 3.34 -6.39
N ARG A 62 4.12 3.42 -5.05
CA ARG A 62 5.10 2.76 -4.18
C ARG A 62 5.06 1.24 -4.26
N CYS A 63 3.89 0.68 -4.57
CA CYS A 63 3.68 -0.76 -4.68
C CYS A 63 3.33 -1.18 -6.11
N HIS A 64 2.45 -0.43 -6.78
CA HIS A 64 1.97 -0.77 -8.12
C HIS A 64 2.87 -0.16 -9.19
N ARG A 65 3.75 -0.99 -9.76
CA ARG A 65 4.63 -0.56 -10.84
C ARG A 65 3.89 -0.53 -12.18
N LEU A 66 4.07 0.57 -12.91
CA LEU A 66 3.64 0.72 -14.29
C LEU A 66 4.83 0.44 -15.20
N SER A 67 4.70 -0.50 -16.13
CA SER A 67 5.77 -0.84 -17.07
C SER A 67 5.24 -1.13 -18.46
N VAL A 68 6.05 -0.84 -19.47
CA VAL A 68 5.86 -1.41 -20.80
C VAL A 68 6.28 -2.88 -20.70
N ARG A 69 5.43 -3.80 -21.14
CA ARG A 69 5.71 -5.23 -21.02
C ARG A 69 6.73 -5.67 -22.07
#